data_AF-A0A4Z0Q2L2-F1
#
_entry.id   AF-A0A4Z0Q2L2-F1
#
_cell.length_a   1.000
_cell.length_b   1.000
_cell.length_c   1.000
_cell.angle_alpha   90.00
_cell.angle_beta   90.00
_cell.angle_gamma   90.00
#
_symmetry.space_group_name_H-M   'P 1'
#
loop_
_entity.id
_entity.type
_entity.pdbx_description
1 polymer ?
#
loop_
_entity_poly.entity_id
_entity_poly.type
_entity_poly.pdbx_seq_one_letter_code
_entity_poly.pdbx_strand_id
1 'polypeptide(L)'
;MSTPEDAFQAAYYYSCLYNSLALFAASPSYLHSLAGPVFDPVFELESEYEYAFNEPVFEANFRHGKVSKALRNDLLAFKSQVDAVPASLWRWESIVVHSTWAAIRLAAEELLVKLGESRRTYDADFTTIIPA
;
A
#
# COMPACT_ATOMS: atom_id res chain seq x y z
N MET A 1 15.03 18.96 -16.83
CA MET A 1 14.38 19.53 -15.63
C MET A 1 12.99 18.94 -15.56
N SER A 2 12.63 18.28 -14.46
CA SER A 2 11.25 17.79 -14.24
C SER A 2 10.32 18.98 -13.99
N THR A 3 9.11 18.92 -14.53
CA THR A 3 8.10 19.96 -14.35
C THR A 3 7.45 19.83 -12.95
N PRO A 4 6.77 20.88 -12.44
CA PRO A 4 5.97 20.77 -11.22
C PRO A 4 4.89 19.67 -11.28
N GLU A 5 4.34 19.44 -12.47
CA GLU A 5 3.37 18.39 -12.74
C GLU A 5 3.99 16.99 -12.59
N ASP A 6 5.20 16.78 -13.11
CA ASP A 6 5.95 15.51 -12.94
C ASP A 6 6.24 15.23 -11.45
N ALA A 7 6.51 16.28 -10.67
CA ALA A 7 6.80 16.15 -9.24
C ALA A 7 5.54 15.79 -8.43
N PHE A 8 4.39 16.39 -8.78
CA PHE A 8 3.09 16.06 -8.19
C PHE A 8 2.70 14.62 -8.50
N GLN A 9 2.78 14.23 -9.78
CA GLN A 9 2.46 12.87 -10.21
C GLN A 9 3.38 11.82 -9.55
N ALA A 10 4.68 12.10 -9.44
CA ALA A 10 5.61 11.23 -8.72
C ALA A 10 5.30 11.11 -7.23
N ALA A 11 4.80 12.18 -6.59
CA ALA A 11 4.36 12.14 -5.19
C ALA A 11 3.10 11.30 -5.02
N TYR A 12 2.13 11.45 -5.93
CA TYR A 12 0.90 10.66 -5.95
C TYR A 12 1.17 9.15 -6.13
N TYR A 13 2.03 8.74 -7.07
CA TYR A 13 2.34 7.32 -7.24
C TYR A 13 3.06 6.72 -6.03
N TYR A 14 3.86 7.54 -5.34
CA TYR A 14 4.49 7.13 -4.10
C TYR A 14 3.49 7.02 -2.95
N SER A 15 2.50 7.93 -2.85
CA SER A 15 1.48 7.85 -1.81
C SER A 15 0.62 6.60 -1.97
N CYS A 16 0.27 6.17 -3.20
CA CYS A 16 -0.41 4.90 -3.42
C CYS A 16 0.38 3.72 -2.85
N LEU A 17 1.68 3.63 -3.19
CA LEU A 17 2.55 2.58 -2.68
C LEU A 17 2.66 2.62 -1.15
N TYR A 18 2.87 3.80 -0.60
CA TYR A 18 2.97 4.01 0.84
C TYR A 18 1.67 3.61 1.56
N ASN A 19 0.51 4.07 1.09
CA ASN A 19 -0.79 3.79 1.71
C ASN A 19 -1.10 2.29 1.70
N SER A 20 -0.88 1.62 0.57
CA SER A 20 -1.03 0.17 0.48
C SER A 20 -0.19 -0.54 1.56
N LEU A 21 1.11 -0.24 1.62
CA LEU A 21 2.00 -0.85 2.61
C LEU A 21 1.63 -0.47 4.05
N ALA A 22 1.21 0.77 4.30
CA ALA A 22 0.81 1.23 5.63
C ALA A 22 -0.44 0.50 6.12
N LEU A 23 -1.43 0.27 5.25
CA LEU A 23 -2.62 -0.51 5.58
C LEU A 23 -2.28 -1.98 5.85
N PHE A 24 -1.43 -2.62 5.02
CA PHE A 24 -1.03 -4.01 5.30
C PHE A 24 -0.21 -4.15 6.58
N ALA A 25 0.66 -3.17 6.88
CA ALA A 25 1.47 -3.14 8.11
C ALA A 25 0.62 -2.83 9.36
N ALA A 26 -0.57 -2.25 9.20
CA ALA A 26 -1.39 -1.80 10.30
C ALA A 26 -1.90 -2.94 11.20
N SER A 27 -2.00 -2.65 12.48
CA SER A 27 -2.66 -3.54 13.45
C SER A 27 -4.17 -3.63 13.17
N PRO A 28 -4.83 -4.73 13.55
CA PRO A 28 -6.28 -4.86 13.41
C PRO A 28 -7.04 -3.76 14.15
N SER A 29 -6.56 -3.34 15.32
CA SER A 29 -7.16 -2.24 16.08
C SER A 29 -7.08 -0.91 15.34
N TYR A 30 -5.98 -0.64 14.63
CA TYR A 30 -5.85 0.58 13.83
C TYR A 30 -6.78 0.53 12.60
N LEU A 31 -6.78 -0.58 11.85
CA LEU A 31 -7.70 -0.77 10.73
C LEU A 31 -9.16 -0.61 11.16
N HIS A 32 -9.53 -1.17 12.31
CA HIS A 32 -10.87 -1.01 12.86
C HIS A 32 -11.19 0.43 13.25
N SER A 33 -10.19 1.20 13.71
CA SER A 33 -10.38 2.63 14.03
C SER A 33 -10.59 3.52 12.81
N LEU A 34 -10.13 3.07 11.63
CA LEU A 34 -10.39 3.75 10.36
C LEU A 34 -11.79 3.43 9.80
N ALA A 35 -12.41 2.33 10.25
CA ALA A 35 -13.70 1.89 9.73
C ALA A 35 -14.79 2.94 9.95
N GLY A 36 -15.53 3.24 8.88
CA GLY A 36 -16.60 4.22 8.91
C GLY A 36 -17.51 4.10 7.70
N PRO A 37 -18.54 4.97 7.57
CA PRO A 37 -19.50 4.90 6.47
C PRO A 37 -18.90 4.95 5.06
N VAL A 38 -17.68 5.52 4.94
CA VAL A 38 -16.97 5.71 3.67
C VAL A 38 -15.65 4.93 3.60
N PHE A 39 -15.34 4.12 4.61
CA PHE A 39 -14.08 3.40 4.70
C PHE A 39 -14.33 1.99 5.23
N ASP A 40 -14.26 1.00 4.34
CA ASP A 40 -14.27 -0.42 4.70
C ASP A 40 -12.83 -0.96 4.67
N PRO A 41 -12.24 -1.36 5.81
CA PRO A 41 -10.83 -1.73 5.85
C PRO A 41 -10.42 -2.88 4.92
N VAL A 42 -11.33 -3.81 4.61
CA VAL A 42 -11.03 -4.94 3.72
C VAL A 42 -11.00 -4.44 2.28
N PHE A 43 -11.99 -3.66 1.90
CA PHE A 43 -12.04 -3.03 0.58
C PHE A 43 -10.88 -2.07 0.34
N GLU A 44 -10.50 -1.28 1.34
CA GLU A 44 -9.39 -0.32 1.25
C GLU A 44 -8.04 -1.02 1.14
N LEU A 45 -7.84 -2.13 1.87
CA LEU A 45 -6.67 -2.99 1.68
C LEU A 45 -6.56 -3.51 0.24
N GLU A 46 -7.68 -3.97 -0.34
CA GLU A 46 -7.73 -4.52 -1.70
C GLU A 46 -7.51 -3.42 -2.76
N SER A 47 -8.25 -2.31 -2.67
CA SER A 47 -8.20 -1.23 -3.65
C SER A 47 -6.85 -0.50 -3.64
N GLU A 48 -6.31 -0.13 -2.48
CA GLU A 48 -5.00 0.53 -2.38
C GLU A 48 -3.89 -0.40 -2.88
N TYR A 49 -4.01 -1.71 -2.64
CA TYR A 49 -3.14 -2.71 -3.25
C TYR A 49 -3.21 -2.73 -4.77
N GLU A 50 -4.42 -2.84 -5.34
CA GLU A 50 -4.61 -2.87 -6.79
C GLU A 50 -4.06 -1.62 -7.46
N TYR A 51 -4.27 -0.44 -6.87
CA TYR A 51 -3.73 0.81 -7.38
C TYR A 51 -2.20 0.87 -7.29
N ALA A 52 -1.63 0.56 -6.12
CA ALA A 52 -0.19 0.65 -5.88
C ALA A 52 0.63 -0.30 -6.77
N PHE A 53 0.11 -1.50 -7.01
CA PHE A 53 0.80 -2.57 -7.74
C PHE A 53 0.31 -2.74 -9.18
N ASN A 54 -0.53 -1.83 -9.67
CA ASN A 54 -0.76 -1.64 -11.10
C ASN A 54 0.57 -1.26 -11.78
N GLU A 55 0.91 -1.94 -12.87
CA GLU A 55 2.24 -1.83 -13.51
C GLU A 55 2.67 -0.38 -13.82
N PRO A 56 1.85 0.47 -14.47
CA PRO A 56 2.13 1.89 -14.64
C PRO A 56 2.54 2.64 -13.37
N VAL A 57 1.78 2.47 -12.27
CA VAL A 57 1.98 3.16 -10.98
C VAL A 57 3.24 2.62 -10.29
N PHE A 58 3.37 1.29 -10.26
CA PHE A 58 4.50 0.61 -9.68
C PHE A 58 5.82 1.00 -10.37
N GLU A 59 5.87 0.98 -11.71
CA GLU A 59 7.07 1.34 -12.46
C GLU A 59 7.39 2.84 -12.38
N ALA A 60 6.39 3.70 -12.21
CA ALA A 60 6.60 5.14 -12.05
C ALA A 60 7.42 5.46 -10.78
N ASN A 61 7.21 4.73 -9.69
CA ASN A 61 7.97 4.90 -8.45
C ASN A 61 9.50 4.78 -8.65
N PHE A 62 9.94 3.86 -9.50
CA PHE A 62 11.36 3.67 -9.83
C PHE A 62 11.85 4.64 -10.90
N ARG A 63 11.02 4.96 -11.90
CA ARG A 63 11.36 5.92 -12.97
C ARG A 63 11.61 7.32 -12.42
N HIS A 64 10.81 7.76 -11.47
CA HIS A 64 10.95 9.06 -10.81
C HIS A 64 11.96 9.06 -9.65
N GLY A 65 12.57 7.92 -9.33
CA GLY A 65 13.58 7.80 -8.27
C GLY A 65 13.03 7.97 -6.86
N LYS A 66 11.70 7.87 -6.66
CA LYS A 66 11.07 7.89 -5.33
C LYS A 66 11.37 6.63 -4.54
N VAL A 67 11.52 5.51 -5.24
CA VAL A 67 11.89 4.21 -4.66
C VAL A 67 13.20 3.73 -5.27
N SER A 68 14.11 3.25 -4.42
CA SER A 68 15.35 2.63 -4.87
C SER A 68 15.06 1.40 -5.73
N LYS A 69 15.72 1.28 -6.88
CA LYS A 69 15.63 0.09 -7.74
C LYS A 69 16.04 -1.20 -7.03
N ALA A 70 16.86 -1.11 -5.98
CA ALA A 70 17.25 -2.25 -5.17
C ALA A 70 16.05 -2.90 -4.43
N LEU A 71 14.99 -2.14 -4.17
CA LEU A 71 13.79 -2.63 -3.47
C LEU A 71 12.76 -3.28 -4.40
N ARG A 72 12.98 -3.24 -5.72
CA ARG A 72 12.00 -3.74 -6.70
C ARG A 72 11.67 -5.22 -6.47
N ASN A 73 12.67 -6.05 -6.24
CA ASN A 73 12.46 -7.48 -6.02
C ASN A 73 11.73 -7.75 -4.70
N ASP A 74 12.03 -7.00 -3.65
CA ASP A 74 11.35 -7.14 -2.35
C ASP A 74 9.86 -6.75 -2.48
N LEU A 75 9.56 -5.67 -3.20
CA LEU A 75 8.20 -5.24 -3.47
C LEU A 75 7.42 -6.23 -4.35
N LEU A 76 8.06 -6.81 -5.37
CA LEU A 76 7.44 -7.86 -6.19
C LEU A 76 7.22 -9.16 -5.40
N ALA A 77 8.12 -9.49 -4.48
CA ALA A 77 7.94 -10.63 -3.58
C ALA A 77 6.75 -10.41 -2.63
N PHE A 78 6.60 -9.20 -2.10
CA PHE A 78 5.41 -8.82 -1.32
C PHE A 78 4.13 -8.91 -2.15
N LYS A 79 4.13 -8.34 -3.36
CA LYS A 79 3.01 -8.46 -4.31
C LYS A 79 2.60 -9.92 -4.51
N SER A 80 3.57 -10.79 -4.79
CA SER A 80 3.33 -12.22 -4.98
C SER A 80 2.75 -12.92 -3.74
N GLN A 81 3.08 -12.46 -2.53
CA GLN A 81 2.49 -13.00 -1.30
C GLN A 81 1.03 -12.60 -1.17
N VAL A 82 0.69 -11.34 -1.46
CA VAL A 82 -0.69 -10.83 -1.43
C VAL A 82 -1.55 -11.50 -2.51
N ASP A 83 -1.03 -11.62 -3.75
CA ASP A 83 -1.71 -12.31 -4.86
C ASP A 83 -1.99 -13.79 -4.55
N ALA A 84 -1.17 -14.43 -3.71
CA ALA A 84 -1.34 -15.83 -3.32
C ALA A 84 -2.40 -16.04 -2.23
N VAL A 85 -2.95 -14.97 -1.64
CA VAL A 85 -3.98 -15.08 -0.61
C VAL A 85 -5.28 -15.59 -1.25
N PRO A 86 -5.83 -16.73 -0.81
CA PRO A 86 -7.11 -17.21 -1.31
C PRO A 86 -8.22 -16.18 -1.08
N ALA A 87 -9.13 -16.03 -2.05
CA ALA A 87 -10.31 -15.16 -1.93
C ALA A 87 -11.12 -15.42 -0.65
N SER A 88 -11.12 -16.66 -0.15
CA SER A 88 -11.79 -17.02 1.11
C SER A 88 -11.19 -16.34 2.34
N LEU A 89 -9.95 -15.84 2.30
CA LEU A 89 -9.28 -15.15 3.40
C LEU A 89 -9.36 -13.62 3.32
N TRP A 90 -9.91 -13.06 2.23
CA TRP A 90 -10.21 -11.63 2.09
C TRP A 90 -11.52 -11.28 2.81
N ARG A 91 -11.50 -11.47 4.14
CA ARG A 91 -12.60 -11.10 5.04
C ARG A 91 -12.02 -10.65 6.37
N TRP A 92 -12.75 -9.79 7.06
CA TRP A 92 -12.28 -9.17 8.29
C TRP A 92 -11.81 -10.19 9.31
N GLU A 93 -12.59 -11.25 9.56
CA GLU A 93 -12.26 -12.26 10.56
C GLU A 93 -10.92 -12.93 10.27
N SER A 94 -10.63 -13.21 9.00
CA SER A 94 -9.36 -13.78 8.57
C SER A 94 -8.22 -12.78 8.72
N ILE A 95 -8.39 -11.51 8.31
CA ILE A 95 -7.39 -10.44 8.42
C ILE A 95 -6.92 -10.24 9.87
N VAL A 96 -7.82 -10.41 10.82
CA VAL A 96 -7.51 -10.27 12.25
C VAL A 96 -6.68 -11.43 12.79
N VAL A 97 -7.00 -12.68 12.42
CA VAL A 97 -6.49 -13.87 13.15
C VAL A 97 -5.65 -14.84 12.32
N HIS A 98 -5.74 -14.82 11.00
CA HIS A 98 -5.09 -15.82 10.15
C HIS A 98 -3.59 -15.52 9.99
N SER A 99 -2.75 -16.55 10.12
CA SER A 99 -1.29 -16.40 10.08
C SER A 99 -0.74 -15.82 8.78
N THR A 100 -1.40 -16.09 7.65
CA THR A 100 -1.07 -15.46 6.34
C THR A 100 -1.05 -13.94 6.44
N TRP A 101 -2.05 -13.33 7.09
CA TRP A 101 -2.14 -11.89 7.24
C TRP A 101 -1.10 -11.34 8.22
N ALA A 102 -0.74 -12.11 9.25
CA ALA A 102 0.36 -11.76 10.14
C ALA A 102 1.71 -11.73 9.40
N ALA A 103 1.95 -12.67 8.48
CA ALA A 103 3.16 -12.69 7.65
C ALA A 103 3.20 -11.51 6.67
N ILE A 104 2.08 -11.23 5.98
CA ILE A 104 1.96 -10.08 5.07
C ILE A 104 2.21 -8.77 5.83
N ARG A 105 1.65 -8.63 7.04
CA ARG A 105 1.87 -7.45 7.90
C ARG A 105 3.34 -7.23 8.22
N LEU A 106 4.06 -8.28 8.59
CA LEU A 106 5.49 -8.20 8.87
C LEU A 106 6.29 -7.81 7.61
N ALA A 107 5.97 -8.41 6.46
CA ALA A 107 6.63 -8.09 5.20
C ALA A 107 6.39 -6.61 4.78
N ALA A 108 5.17 -6.10 4.95
CA ALA A 108 4.85 -4.69 4.70
C ALA A 108 5.62 -3.75 5.65
N GLU A 109 5.70 -4.10 6.94
CA GLU A 109 6.47 -3.35 7.93
C GLU A 109 7.96 -3.26 7.56
N GLU A 110 8.58 -4.39 7.18
CA GLU A 110 9.97 -4.42 6.73
C GLU A 110 10.21 -3.56 5.49
N LEU A 111 9.27 -3.55 4.53
CA LEU A 111 9.34 -2.70 3.35
C LEU A 111 9.26 -1.21 3.70
N LEU A 112 8.36 -0.83 4.60
CA LEU A 112 8.28 0.56 5.07
C LEU A 112 9.57 1.00 5.76
N VAL A 113 10.20 0.12 6.56
CA VAL A 113 11.54 0.38 7.14
C VAL A 113 12.58 0.59 6.04
N LYS A 114 12.62 -0.29 5.03
CA LYS A 114 13.56 -0.17 3.89
C LYS A 114 13.33 1.08 3.04
N LEU A 115 12.09 1.56 2.98
CA LEU A 115 11.72 2.83 2.34
C LEU A 115 12.11 4.05 3.18
N GLY A 116 12.50 3.88 4.45
CA GLY A 116 12.81 4.97 5.37
C GLY A 116 11.57 5.69 5.90
N GLU A 117 10.38 5.10 5.73
CA GLU A 117 9.13 5.65 6.24
C GLU A 117 8.95 5.26 7.69
N SER A 118 8.48 6.19 8.53
CA SER A 118 8.22 5.95 9.97
C SER A 118 6.79 6.26 10.39
N ARG A 119 6.00 6.87 9.49
CA ARG A 119 4.65 7.39 9.78
C ARG A 119 3.66 6.31 10.19
N ARG A 120 3.65 5.14 9.52
CA ARG A 120 2.80 3.97 9.84
C ARG A 120 1.30 4.28 9.91
N THR A 121 0.88 5.33 9.24
CA THR A 121 -0.50 5.80 9.21
C THR A 121 -0.96 5.95 7.77
N TYR A 122 -2.20 5.56 7.52
CA TYR A 122 -2.88 5.84 6.25
C TYR A 122 -2.98 7.35 6.03
N ASP A 123 -2.73 7.81 4.81
CA ASP A 123 -2.77 9.22 4.42
C ASP A 123 -3.88 9.44 3.37
N ALA A 124 -5.04 9.90 3.85
CA ALA A 124 -6.20 10.17 3.02
C ALA A 124 -6.09 11.47 2.21
N ASP A 125 -5.13 12.34 2.51
CA ASP A 125 -5.06 13.67 1.89
C ASP A 125 -4.52 13.61 0.44
N PHE A 126 -3.84 12.50 0.09
CA PHE A 126 -3.29 12.29 -1.26
C PHE A 126 -4.28 11.67 -2.27
N THR A 127 -5.43 11.16 -1.84
CA THR A 127 -6.40 10.46 -2.71
C THR A 127 -7.36 11.40 -3.45
N THR A 128 -7.32 12.71 -3.18
CA THR A 128 -8.33 13.65 -3.70
C THR A 128 -7.92 14.33 -5.01
N ILE A 129 -7.80 13.60 -6.12
CA ILE A 129 -8.15 14.14 -7.46
C ILE A 129 -8.76 13.03 -8.33
N ILE A 130 -10.08 12.84 -8.22
CA ILE A 130 -10.88 12.35 -9.36
C ILE A 130 -11.43 13.62 -10.02
N PRO A 131 -10.95 14.02 -11.23
CA PRO A 131 -11.59 15.10 -11.97
C PRO A 131 -13.02 14.67 -12.31
N ALA A 132 -13.99 15.55 -12.03
CA ALA A 132 -15.37 15.40 -12.48
C ALA A 132 -15.49 15.44 -14.01
#